data_AF-A0A6V7JCT0-F1
#
_entry.id   AF-A0A6V7JCT0-F1
#
_cell.length_a   1.000
_cell.length_b   1.000
_cell.length_c   1.000
_cell.angle_alpha   90.00
_cell.angle_beta   90.00
_cell.angle_gamma   90.00
#
_symmetry.space_group_name_H-M   'P 1'
#
loop_
_entity.id
_entity.type
_entity.pdbx_description
1 polymer ?
#
loop_
_entity_poly.entity_id
_entity_poly.type
_entity_poly.pdbx_seq_one_letter_code
_entity_poly.pdbx_strand_id
1 'polypeptide(L)'
;TKALGGGTILTIGVYAIQFAEYIFNNERPLSIKAAGFLNDDGVDESMSAILLFNGNRTATILTHNVVNLPNTALVIGTKGTITVPTFWAPTRVELPSGVVETQLPIGPHPFNYSRSAALRYEAMEVRECLKA
;
A
#
# COMPACT_ATOMS: atom_id res chain seq x y z
N THR A 1 -8.64 18.43 -10.90
CA THR A 1 -8.53 17.16 -10.16
C THR A 1 -8.90 15.95 -11.00
N LYS A 2 -10.14 15.83 -11.47
CA LYS A 2 -10.62 14.65 -12.22
C LYS A 2 -9.86 14.34 -13.53
N ALA A 3 -9.59 15.35 -14.35
CA ALA A 3 -8.86 15.18 -15.62
C ALA A 3 -7.40 14.70 -15.46
N LEU A 4 -6.83 14.79 -14.26
CA LEU A 4 -5.46 14.35 -13.94
C LEU A 4 -5.43 13.01 -13.20
N GLY A 5 -6.57 12.32 -13.05
CA GLY A 5 -6.65 11.08 -12.27
C GLY A 5 -6.57 11.30 -10.76
N GLY A 6 -7.10 12.43 -10.25
CA GLY A 6 -7.24 12.62 -8.82
C GLY A 6 -8.22 11.63 -8.18
N GLY A 7 -8.21 11.57 -6.85
CA GLY A 7 -9.04 10.65 -6.06
C GLY A 7 -8.19 9.69 -5.24
N THR A 8 -8.72 9.21 -4.13
CA THR A 8 -7.97 8.37 -3.19
C THR A 8 -7.59 7.01 -3.77
N ILE A 9 -8.42 6.41 -4.59
CA ILE A 9 -8.15 5.08 -5.16
C ILE A 9 -6.88 5.10 -5.99
N LEU A 10 -6.73 6.07 -6.89
CA LEU A 10 -5.55 6.14 -7.77
C LEU A 10 -4.31 6.71 -7.06
N THR A 11 -4.49 7.63 -6.11
CA THR A 11 -3.36 8.29 -5.44
C THR A 11 -2.76 7.50 -4.28
N ILE A 12 -3.60 6.79 -3.51
CA ILE A 12 -3.16 6.03 -2.31
C ILE A 12 -3.67 4.59 -2.28
N GLY A 13 -4.83 4.31 -2.88
CA GLY A 13 -5.42 2.98 -2.93
C GLY A 13 -4.58 1.96 -3.71
N VAL A 14 -3.84 2.41 -4.73
CA VAL A 14 -2.89 1.57 -5.48
C VAL A 14 -1.87 0.87 -4.58
N TYR A 15 -1.40 1.53 -3.51
CA TYR A 15 -0.47 0.92 -2.57
C TYR A 15 -1.15 -0.18 -1.74
N ALA A 16 -2.41 -0.02 -1.38
CA ALA A 16 -3.15 -1.01 -0.60
C ALA A 16 -3.54 -2.22 -1.47
N ILE A 17 -3.92 -1.97 -2.72
CA ILE A 17 -4.24 -3.01 -3.69
C ILE A 17 -2.99 -3.85 -3.99
N GLN A 18 -1.86 -3.22 -4.35
CA GLN A 18 -0.63 -3.96 -4.61
C GLN A 18 -0.18 -4.76 -3.38
N PHE A 19 -0.34 -4.21 -2.17
CA PHE A 19 0.08 -4.89 -0.96
C PHE A 19 -0.75 -6.16 -0.73
N ALA A 20 -2.07 -6.08 -0.94
CA ALA A 20 -2.95 -7.25 -0.87
C ALA A 20 -2.58 -8.30 -1.93
N GLU A 21 -2.33 -7.89 -3.17
CA GLU A 21 -1.90 -8.79 -4.24
C GLU A 21 -0.56 -9.46 -3.92
N TYR A 22 0.43 -8.70 -3.45
CA TYR A 22 1.73 -9.24 -3.05
C TYR A 22 1.61 -10.29 -1.94
N ILE A 23 0.84 -10.02 -0.89
CA ILE A 23 0.60 -10.96 0.21
C ILE A 23 -0.10 -12.24 -0.26
N PHE A 24 -0.98 -12.13 -1.25
CA PHE A 24 -1.66 -13.28 -1.84
C PHE A 24 -0.99 -13.78 -3.13
N ASN A 25 0.30 -13.52 -3.30
CA ASN A 25 1.12 -14.05 -4.40
C ASN A 25 0.56 -13.73 -5.80
N ASN A 26 0.12 -12.48 -5.99
CA ASN A 26 -0.49 -11.96 -7.22
C ASN A 26 -1.72 -12.76 -7.69
N GLU A 27 -2.40 -13.43 -6.75
CA GLU A 27 -3.65 -14.12 -7.03
C GLU A 27 -4.75 -13.11 -7.39
N ARG A 28 -5.54 -13.39 -8.42
CA ARG A 28 -6.69 -12.56 -8.76
C ARG A 28 -7.81 -12.77 -7.72
N PRO A 29 -8.41 -11.70 -7.15
CA PRO A 29 -9.57 -11.84 -6.29
C PRO A 29 -10.74 -12.54 -7.00
N LEU A 30 -11.42 -13.44 -6.28
CA LEU A 30 -12.66 -14.09 -6.71
C LEU A 30 -13.82 -13.11 -6.85
N SER A 31 -13.86 -12.10 -5.96
CA SER A 31 -14.84 -11.01 -6.05
C SER A 31 -14.34 -9.78 -5.30
N ILE A 32 -14.88 -8.62 -5.70
CA ILE A 32 -14.60 -7.33 -5.09
C ILE A 32 -15.93 -6.65 -4.81
N LYS A 33 -16.13 -6.20 -3.57
CA LYS A 33 -17.25 -5.32 -3.20
C LYS A 33 -16.67 -4.02 -2.67
N ALA A 34 -17.09 -2.89 -3.23
CA ALA A 34 -16.60 -1.57 -2.84
C ALA A 34 -17.77 -0.58 -2.69
N ALA A 35 -17.63 0.35 -1.77
CA ALA A 35 -18.53 1.47 -1.55
C ALA A 35 -17.72 2.70 -1.11
N GLY A 36 -18.23 3.89 -1.38
CA GLY A 36 -17.50 5.11 -1.10
C GLY A 36 -18.30 6.36 -1.46
N PHE A 37 -17.66 7.51 -1.30
CA PHE A 37 -18.26 8.82 -1.59
C PHE A 37 -17.34 9.61 -2.52
N LEU A 38 -17.95 10.42 -3.38
CA LEU A 38 -17.25 11.39 -4.21
C LEU A 38 -17.20 12.75 -3.50
N ASN A 39 -16.19 13.55 -3.81
CA ASN A 39 -16.18 14.97 -3.46
C ASN A 39 -16.84 15.84 -4.56
N ASP A 40 -16.87 17.16 -4.35
CA ASP A 40 -17.44 18.14 -5.28
C ASP A 40 -16.70 18.20 -6.64
N ASP A 41 -15.44 17.79 -6.68
CA ASP A 41 -14.65 17.65 -7.92
C ASP A 41 -15.03 16.39 -8.73
N GLY A 42 -15.92 15.54 -8.19
CA GLY A 42 -16.40 14.32 -8.82
C GLY A 42 -15.35 13.21 -8.91
N VAL A 43 -14.36 13.22 -8.01
CA VAL A 43 -13.40 12.12 -7.76
C VAL A 43 -13.71 11.46 -6.42
N ASP A 44 -13.22 10.25 -6.20
CA ASP A 44 -13.45 9.56 -4.93
C ASP A 44 -12.74 10.27 -3.76
N GLU A 45 -13.51 10.56 -2.72
CA GLU A 45 -13.03 11.13 -1.46
C GLU A 45 -12.71 10.04 -0.44
N SER A 46 -13.50 8.96 -0.46
CA SER A 46 -13.32 7.80 0.41
C SER A 46 -13.80 6.53 -0.28
N MET A 47 -13.16 5.41 0.05
CA MET A 47 -13.55 4.09 -0.43
C MET A 47 -13.26 3.04 0.63
N SER A 48 -14.23 2.14 0.84
CA SER A 48 -14.06 0.87 1.53
C SER A 48 -14.25 -0.28 0.54
N ALA A 49 -13.33 -1.22 0.51
CA ALA A 49 -13.44 -2.42 -0.33
C ALA A 49 -13.12 -3.70 0.42
N ILE A 50 -13.80 -4.78 0.03
CA ILE A 50 -13.53 -6.15 0.47
C ILE A 50 -13.20 -6.96 -0.77
N LEU A 51 -12.03 -7.62 -0.76
CA LEU A 51 -11.55 -8.52 -1.80
C LEU A 51 -11.57 -9.94 -1.22
N LEU A 52 -12.20 -10.87 -1.94
CA LEU A 52 -12.23 -12.29 -1.57
C LEU A 52 -11.20 -13.05 -2.41
N PHE A 53 -10.39 -13.89 -1.78
CA PHE A 53 -9.39 -14.75 -2.43
C PHE A 53 -9.70 -16.22 -2.15
N ASN A 54 -9.08 -17.13 -2.89
CA ASN A 54 -9.26 -18.57 -2.68
C ASN A 54 -8.78 -18.99 -1.28
N GLY A 55 -9.32 -20.09 -0.76
CA GLY A 55 -8.97 -20.60 0.57
C GLY A 55 -9.50 -19.74 1.73
N ASN A 56 -10.66 -19.11 1.55
CA ASN A 56 -11.35 -18.30 2.57
C ASN A 56 -10.51 -17.13 3.12
N ARG A 57 -9.62 -16.58 2.29
CA ARG A 57 -8.79 -15.40 2.63
C ARG A 57 -9.47 -14.14 2.13
N THR A 58 -9.31 -13.05 2.87
CA THR A 58 -9.93 -11.75 2.54
C THR A 58 -8.95 -10.61 2.77
N ALA A 59 -9.04 -9.55 1.95
CA ALA A 59 -8.45 -8.25 2.25
C ALA A 59 -9.54 -7.20 2.39
N THR A 60 -9.33 -6.27 3.33
CA THR A 60 -10.15 -5.07 3.48
C THR A 60 -9.28 -3.85 3.26
N ILE A 61 -9.73 -2.94 2.42
CA ILE A 61 -9.03 -1.71 2.05
C ILE A 61 -9.91 -0.53 2.44
N LEU A 62 -9.29 0.50 3.03
CA LEU A 62 -9.92 1.77 3.32
C LEU A 62 -9.00 2.89 2.84
N THR A 63 -9.56 3.81 2.06
CA THR A 63 -8.88 5.05 1.64
C THR A 63 -9.75 6.25 1.98
N HIS A 64 -9.10 7.37 2.29
CA HIS A 64 -9.80 8.61 2.63
C HIS A 64 -8.92 9.84 2.38
N ASN A 65 -9.50 10.93 1.88
CA ASN A 65 -8.79 12.19 1.61
C ASN A 65 -8.93 13.23 2.74
N VAL A 66 -10.06 13.23 3.46
CA VAL A 66 -10.35 14.20 4.54
C VAL A 66 -9.84 13.77 5.93
N VAL A 67 -9.94 12.48 6.28
CA VAL A 67 -9.52 12.00 7.62
C VAL A 67 -8.17 11.29 7.58
N ASN A 68 -7.40 11.47 8.65
CA ASN A 68 -6.12 10.78 8.83
C ASN A 68 -6.38 9.33 9.30
N LEU A 69 -6.08 8.38 8.42
CA LEU A 69 -6.09 6.96 8.75
C LEU A 69 -4.80 6.55 9.50
N PRO A 70 -4.81 5.41 10.21
CA PRO A 70 -3.60 4.87 10.83
C PRO A 70 -2.47 4.54 9.85
N ASN A 71 -2.76 4.48 8.54
CA ASN A 71 -1.76 4.34 7.48
C ASN A 71 -0.85 3.11 7.68
N THR A 72 -1.47 2.01 8.10
CA THR A 72 -0.81 0.76 8.53
C THR A 72 -1.48 -0.42 7.83
N ALA A 73 -0.68 -1.34 7.32
CA ALA A 73 -1.17 -2.62 6.80
C ALA A 73 -0.98 -3.72 7.84
N LEU A 74 -1.97 -4.62 7.95
CA LEU A 74 -1.95 -5.77 8.85
C LEU A 74 -2.10 -7.04 8.03
N VAL A 75 -1.21 -8.02 8.28
CA VAL A 75 -1.36 -9.39 7.74
C VAL A 75 -1.62 -10.31 8.91
N ILE A 76 -2.85 -10.82 8.98
CA ILE A 76 -3.34 -11.56 10.14
C ILE A 76 -3.51 -13.03 9.75
N GLY A 77 -2.84 -13.91 10.48
CA GLY A 77 -2.93 -15.36 10.30
C GLY A 77 -3.09 -16.09 11.63
N THR A 78 -3.20 -17.42 11.55
CA THR A 78 -3.42 -18.28 12.74
C THR A 78 -2.27 -18.29 13.73
N LYS A 79 -1.08 -17.82 13.34
CA LYS A 79 0.15 -17.79 14.17
C LYS A 79 0.53 -16.39 14.65
N GLY A 80 -0.29 -15.38 14.37
CA GLY A 80 -0.06 -14.00 14.78
C GLY A 80 -0.26 -13.00 13.65
N THR A 81 0.16 -11.77 13.92
CA THR A 81 -0.04 -10.61 13.04
C THR A 81 1.29 -9.98 12.68
N ILE A 82 1.44 -9.64 11.40
CA ILE A 82 2.50 -8.75 10.91
C ILE A 82 1.90 -7.35 10.78
N THR A 83 2.55 -6.36 11.38
CA THR A 83 2.16 -4.94 11.30
C THR A 83 3.19 -4.18 10.47
N VAL A 84 2.73 -3.47 9.44
CA VAL A 84 3.57 -2.66 8.56
C VAL A 84 3.10 -1.20 8.63
N PRO A 85 3.69 -0.37 9.50
CA PRO A 85 3.40 1.06 9.53
C PRO A 85 3.92 1.77 8.27
N THR A 86 3.16 2.74 7.75
CA THR A 86 3.54 3.48 6.53
C THR A 86 3.83 2.51 5.37
N PHE A 87 2.93 1.56 5.15
CA PHE A 87 3.17 0.36 4.33
C PHE A 87 3.51 0.62 2.86
N TRP A 88 3.27 1.83 2.34
CA TRP A 88 3.69 2.23 0.99
C TRP A 88 5.18 2.56 0.87
N ALA A 89 5.85 2.82 2.00
CA ALA A 89 7.29 3.07 2.06
C ALA A 89 7.86 2.68 3.44
N PRO A 90 7.76 1.41 3.86
CA PRO A 90 8.04 1.02 5.23
C PRO A 90 9.55 1.00 5.52
N THR A 91 9.93 1.46 6.72
CA THR A 91 11.28 1.31 7.29
C THR A 91 11.28 0.41 8.52
N ARG A 92 10.11 -0.10 8.90
CA ARG A 92 9.87 -0.87 10.10
C ARG A 92 8.75 -1.87 9.83
N VAL A 93 8.92 -3.10 10.31
CA VAL A 93 7.91 -4.17 10.28
C VAL A 93 7.91 -4.85 11.65
N GLU A 94 6.73 -4.98 12.24
CA GLU A 94 6.54 -5.77 13.46
C GLU A 94 6.07 -7.16 13.09
N LEU A 95 6.81 -8.17 13.52
CA LEU A 95 6.50 -9.58 13.34
C LEU A 95 6.14 -10.20 14.70
N PRO A 96 5.45 -11.35 14.73
CA PRO A 96 5.26 -12.11 15.97
C PRO A 96 6.60 -12.50 16.64
N SER A 97 7.68 -12.60 15.87
CA SER A 97 9.02 -12.95 16.34
C SER A 97 9.90 -11.77 16.75
N GLY A 98 9.43 -10.53 16.57
CA GLY A 98 10.20 -9.32 16.87
C GLY A 98 10.06 -8.23 15.81
N VAL A 99 10.82 -7.15 15.98
CA VAL A 99 10.76 -5.97 15.11
C VAL A 99 11.95 -5.95 14.15
N VAL A 100 11.70 -5.70 12.87
CA VAL A 100 12.72 -5.45 11.85
C VAL A 100 12.69 -3.98 11.49
N GLU A 101 13.84 -3.32 11.56
CA GLU A 101 14.01 -1.92 11.18
C GLU A 101 15.13 -1.77 10.16
N THR A 102 14.98 -0.83 9.24
CA THR A 102 15.98 -0.50 8.23
C THR A 102 16.17 1.00 8.14
N GLN A 103 17.41 1.43 7.97
CA GLN A 103 17.74 2.82 7.74
C GLN A 103 17.67 3.13 6.25
N LEU A 104 17.04 4.27 5.94
CA LEU A 104 17.07 4.80 4.58
C LEU A 104 18.44 5.38 4.27
N PRO A 105 18.87 5.30 3.00
CA PRO A 105 20.06 6.01 2.59
C PRO A 105 19.89 7.51 2.70
N ILE A 106 21.02 8.18 2.86
CA ILE A 106 21.08 9.63 2.80
C ILE A 106 21.35 10.01 1.34
N GLY A 107 20.44 10.79 0.77
CA GLY A 107 20.64 11.41 -0.55
C GLY A 107 21.50 12.68 -0.45
N PRO A 108 22.13 13.12 -1.55
CA PRO A 108 22.92 14.36 -1.58
C PRO A 108 22.07 15.64 -1.45
N HIS A 109 20.75 15.51 -1.63
CA HIS A 109 19.80 16.61 -1.67
C HIS A 109 18.51 16.26 -0.90
N PRO A 110 17.74 17.26 -0.46
CA PRO A 110 16.41 17.03 0.10
C PRO A 110 15.46 16.47 -0.97
N PHE A 111 14.51 15.64 -0.52
CA PHE A 111 13.45 15.08 -1.38
C PHE A 111 12.13 15.81 -1.17
N ASN A 112 11.31 15.90 -2.23
CA ASN A 112 9.98 16.51 -2.15
C ASN A 112 8.98 15.66 -1.35
N TYR A 113 9.12 14.33 -1.36
CA TYR A 113 8.25 13.41 -0.65
C TYR A 113 9.02 12.62 0.41
N SER A 114 8.30 12.26 1.47
CA SER A 114 8.86 11.49 2.57
C SER A 114 9.37 10.13 2.08
N ARG A 115 10.53 9.70 2.59
CA ARG A 115 11.16 8.41 2.29
C ARG A 115 11.50 8.17 0.81
N SER A 116 11.49 9.17 -0.05
CA SER A 116 11.85 9.02 -1.48
C SER A 116 13.28 8.55 -1.72
N ALA A 117 14.17 8.64 -0.72
CA ALA A 117 15.49 8.01 -0.79
C ALA A 117 15.41 6.48 -1.06
N ALA A 118 14.28 5.85 -0.72
CA ALA A 118 13.99 4.44 -0.99
C ALA A 118 13.72 4.13 -2.48
N LEU A 119 13.40 5.12 -3.32
CA LEU A 119 13.19 4.91 -4.76
C LEU A 119 14.43 4.36 -5.48
N ARG A 120 15.61 4.43 -4.84
CA ARG A 120 16.79 3.73 -5.33
C ARG A 120 16.58 2.22 -5.46
N TYR A 121 15.72 1.61 -4.62
CA TYR A 121 15.55 0.15 -4.58
C TYR A 121 14.87 -0.34 -5.86
N GLU A 122 13.82 0.33 -6.31
CA GLU A 122 13.19 0.04 -7.60
C GLU A 122 14.12 0.38 -8.79
N ALA A 123 14.91 1.46 -8.70
CA ALA A 123 15.88 1.78 -9.75
C ALA A 123 16.99 0.72 -9.87
N MET A 124 17.45 0.18 -8.73
CA MET A 124 18.40 -0.93 -8.69
C MET A 124 17.77 -2.20 -9.27
N GLU A 125 16.52 -2.51 -8.92
CA GLU A 125 15.81 -3.67 -9.45
C GLU A 125 15.68 -3.61 -10.98
N VAL A 126 15.26 -2.46 -11.53
CA VAL A 126 15.21 -2.25 -12.99
C VAL A 126 16.56 -2.54 -13.64
N ARG A 127 17.65 -2.05 -13.04
CA ARG A 127 19.00 -2.30 -13.56
C ARG A 127 19.37 -3.78 -13.55
N GLU A 128 19.01 -4.52 -12.50
CA GLU A 128 19.31 -5.95 -12.43
C GLU A 128 18.44 -6.76 -13.40
N CYS A 129 17.16 -6.43 -13.57
CA CYS A 129 16.31 -7.04 -14.59
C CYS A 129 16.86 -6.85 -16.01
N LEU A 130 17.43 -5.69 -16.33
CA LEU A 130 18.00 -5.40 -17.65
C LEU A 130 19.32 -6.12 -17.96
N LYS A 131 19.98 -6.69 -16.94
CA LYS A 131 21.23 -7.44 -17.10
C LYS A 131 21.03 -8.94 -17.21
N ALA A 132 19.89 -9.45 -16.73
CA ALA A 132 19.53 -10.86 -16.77
C ALA A 132 19.24 -11.32 -18.21
#